data_AF-A0A814FS27-F1
#
_entry.id   AF-A0A814FS27-F1
#
_cell.length_a   1.000
_cell.length_b   1.000
_cell.length_c   1.000
_cell.angle_alpha   90.00
_cell.angle_beta   90.00
_cell.angle_gamma   90.00
#
_symmetry.space_group_name_H-M   'P 1'
#
loop_
_entity.id
_entity.type
_entity.pdbx_description
1 polymer ?
#
loop_
_entity_poly.entity_id
_entity_poly.type
_entity_poly.pdbx_seq_one_letter_code
_entity_poly.pdbx_strand_id
1 'polypeptide(L)'
;MLSQQRQRKIIIIGGTGKQGSAVITALLPSKSTSSLHLLTLTRNLQSKKALELKEREVELVQTDLDEATVDQLANVFQGADGLFIAQAISDKEVEQGYKIINAAEKAGVKQVVYSSVGRAHDAPNVPHFHSKFLIEEYLKKSSIKYYTILRPFSFMQNLFYATRSDKEKINFWTDPQTIVNHIACEDIGKVAAQAFLNPEKYNHQSIELAGDTMNGNQLCETFTNAWPDAPCRIPPPATGYTIEQYTGRWFEIGKIQTAGGAFFERDCVCTHLDVNKSAEDPSVVIVSNICNKKTVDGKLITANGTLTSTKNPADGRYNETIHPVTVPVAYNIIVLRTSEYSVEYDCVEQFGFTNYCVHILSRRSTLNATIVHDLLQLTDRYDLNPEKLDFVWTKHMNCTYI
;
A
#
# COMPACT_ATOMS: atom_id res chain seq x y z
N MET A 1 6.79 28.13 42.56
CA MET A 1 6.22 28.42 41.23
C MET A 1 6.95 27.54 40.24
N LEU A 2 6.28 26.53 39.68
CA LEU A 2 6.82 25.74 38.57
C LEU A 2 6.93 26.69 37.37
N SER A 3 8.13 26.92 36.85
CA SER A 3 8.32 27.70 35.63
C SER A 3 7.56 27.03 34.49
N GLN A 4 6.52 27.67 33.95
CA GLN A 4 5.91 27.23 32.71
C GLN A 4 7.00 27.26 31.64
N GLN A 5 7.47 26.08 31.24
CA GLN A 5 8.46 25.94 30.19
C GLN A 5 7.80 26.41 28.89
N ARG A 6 8.35 27.45 28.24
CA ARG A 6 7.81 28.00 26.99
C ARG A 6 7.69 26.87 25.96
N GLN A 7 6.49 26.64 25.47
CA GLN A 7 6.26 25.68 24.38
C GLN A 7 6.92 26.18 23.10
N ARG A 8 7.59 25.28 22.39
CA ARG A 8 8.27 25.59 21.15
C ARG A 8 7.25 25.70 20.03
N LYS A 9 7.16 26.86 19.37
CA LYS A 9 6.14 27.14 18.35
C LYS A 9 6.65 26.75 16.96
N ILE A 10 5.96 25.84 16.28
CA ILE A 10 6.24 25.45 14.89
C ILE A 10 5.07 25.84 14.02
N ILE A 11 5.37 26.60 12.96
CA ILE A 11 4.38 27.00 11.96
C ILE A 11 4.50 26.09 10.74
N ILE A 12 3.37 25.61 10.23
CA ILE A 12 3.29 24.71 9.07
C ILE A 12 2.52 25.44 7.97
N ILE A 13 3.24 25.91 6.94
CA ILE A 13 2.61 26.37 5.70
C ILE A 13 2.09 25.15 4.95
N GLY A 14 0.84 25.21 4.50
CA GLY A 14 0.20 24.10 3.79
C GLY A 14 -0.23 22.94 4.70
N GLY A 15 -0.53 23.20 5.99
CA GLY A 15 -0.93 22.17 6.95
C GLY A 15 -2.20 21.39 6.60
N THR A 16 -3.09 21.94 5.76
CA THR A 16 -4.26 21.23 5.21
C THR A 16 -3.95 20.40 3.95
N GLY A 17 -2.74 20.54 3.41
CA GLY A 17 -2.23 19.75 2.28
C GLY A 17 -1.63 18.41 2.72
N LYS A 18 -1.34 17.53 1.75
CA LYS A 18 -0.87 16.16 2.01
C LYS A 18 0.40 16.11 2.88
N GLN A 19 1.38 16.94 2.55
CA GLN A 19 2.65 17.00 3.29
C GLN A 19 2.50 17.67 4.65
N GLY A 20 1.90 18.86 4.70
CA GLY A 20 1.74 19.60 5.96
C GLY A 20 0.93 18.83 7.00
N SER A 21 -0.13 18.12 6.60
CA SER A 21 -0.89 17.27 7.53
C SER A 21 -0.08 16.10 8.07
N ALA A 22 0.83 15.55 7.26
CA ALA A 22 1.74 14.49 7.69
C ALA A 22 2.80 15.02 8.67
N VAL A 23 3.34 16.22 8.44
CA VAL A 23 4.25 16.91 9.37
C VAL A 23 3.57 17.17 10.71
N ILE A 24 2.35 17.73 10.69
CA ILE A 24 1.55 17.95 11.90
C ILE A 24 1.35 16.62 12.63
N THR A 25 0.95 15.56 11.92
CA THR A 25 0.73 14.24 12.51
C THR A 25 2.00 13.67 13.17
N ALA A 26 3.16 13.86 12.54
CA ALA A 26 4.44 13.41 13.08
C ALA A 26 4.94 14.26 14.27
N LEU A 27 4.48 15.51 14.40
CA LEU A 27 4.86 16.42 15.48
C LEU A 27 3.87 16.44 16.66
N LEU A 28 2.63 15.99 16.45
CA LEU A 28 1.61 15.93 17.50
C LEU A 28 2.07 15.04 18.68
N PRO A 29 1.48 15.23 19.88
CA PRO A 29 2.05 14.77 21.14
C PRO A 29 2.38 13.28 21.18
N SER A 30 3.66 13.00 21.32
CA SER A 30 4.26 11.79 21.88
C SER A 30 4.97 12.18 23.18
N LYS A 31 5.47 11.21 23.97
CA LYS A 31 6.31 11.53 25.15
C LYS A 31 7.49 12.47 24.83
N SER A 32 7.93 12.56 23.56
CA SER A 32 9.04 13.41 23.11
C SER A 32 8.63 14.76 22.51
N THR A 33 7.34 15.02 22.26
CA THR A 33 6.84 16.24 21.58
C THR A 33 5.78 17.01 22.38
N SER A 34 5.55 16.64 23.65
CA SER A 34 4.53 17.21 24.54
C SER A 34 4.66 18.71 24.85
N SER A 35 5.70 19.38 24.36
CA SER A 35 5.96 20.81 24.55
C SER A 35 5.92 21.62 23.24
N LEU A 36 5.36 21.07 22.16
CA LEU A 36 5.22 21.77 20.88
C LEU A 36 3.87 22.46 20.76
N HIS A 37 3.89 23.70 20.28
CA HIS A 37 2.70 24.44 19.86
C HIS A 37 2.69 24.48 18.33
N LEU A 38 1.67 23.89 17.71
CA LEU A 38 1.57 23.81 16.25
C LEU A 38 0.57 24.86 15.73
N LEU A 39 0.97 25.58 14.69
CA LEU A 39 0.13 26.56 14.00
C LEU A 39 0.15 26.28 12.50
N THR A 40 -1.00 26.32 11.82
CA THR A 40 -1.07 26.31 10.35
C THR A 40 -1.87 27.50 9.81
N LEU A 41 -1.49 27.92 8.61
CA LEU A 41 -2.22 28.92 7.84
C LEU A 41 -3.22 28.22 6.92
N THR A 42 -4.41 28.78 6.77
CA THR A 42 -5.42 28.30 5.82
C THR A 42 -6.25 29.45 5.28
N ARG A 43 -6.72 29.34 4.03
CA ARG A 43 -7.65 30.32 3.44
C ARG A 43 -9.07 30.18 3.99
N ASN A 44 -9.44 28.97 4.43
CA ASN A 44 -10.78 28.67 4.91
C ASN A 44 -10.74 27.87 6.22
N LEU A 45 -11.08 28.56 7.32
CA LEU A 45 -11.18 28.00 8.66
C LEU A 45 -12.32 26.98 8.83
N GLN A 46 -13.32 27.01 7.95
CA GLN A 46 -14.49 26.14 7.98
C GLN A 46 -14.36 24.91 7.06
N SER A 47 -13.22 24.74 6.38
CA SER A 47 -12.99 23.53 5.60
C SER A 47 -12.90 22.31 6.50
N LYS A 48 -13.37 21.14 6.03
CA LYS A 48 -13.33 19.87 6.78
C LYS A 48 -11.95 19.62 7.41
N LYS A 49 -10.88 19.76 6.63
CA LYS A 49 -9.51 19.57 7.10
C LYS A 49 -9.06 20.59 8.15
N ALA A 50 -9.52 21.84 8.06
CA ALA A 50 -9.21 22.85 9.06
C ALA A 50 -9.88 22.47 10.40
N LEU A 51 -11.16 22.07 10.37
CA LEU A 51 -11.88 21.62 11.55
C LEU A 51 -11.21 20.40 12.21
N GLU A 52 -10.82 19.39 11.41
CA GLU A 52 -10.06 18.21 11.89
C GLU A 52 -8.72 18.59 12.56
N LEU A 53 -8.02 19.60 12.05
CA LEU A 53 -6.77 20.08 12.67
C LEU A 53 -7.04 20.83 13.97
N LYS A 54 -8.13 21.61 14.04
CA LYS A 54 -8.54 22.31 15.25
C LYS A 54 -8.90 21.34 16.38
N GLU A 55 -9.58 20.25 16.07
CA GLU A 55 -9.88 19.16 17.02
C GLU A 55 -8.61 18.50 17.57
N ARG A 56 -7.51 18.56 16.83
CA ARG A 56 -6.18 18.06 17.23
C ARG A 56 -5.31 19.15 17.88
N GLU A 57 -5.94 20.21 18.39
CA GLU A 57 -5.30 21.32 19.10
C GLU A 57 -4.26 22.09 18.27
N VAL A 58 -4.37 22.07 16.94
CA VAL A 58 -3.54 22.89 16.06
C VAL A 58 -4.16 24.28 15.94
N GLU A 59 -3.38 25.33 16.23
CA GLU A 59 -3.80 26.71 16.01
C GLU A 59 -3.96 26.99 14.51
N LEU A 60 -5.05 27.68 14.16
CA LEU A 60 -5.35 28.04 12.78
C LEU A 60 -5.38 29.55 12.62
N VAL A 61 -4.65 30.06 11.63
CA VAL A 61 -4.72 31.46 11.23
C VAL A 61 -5.27 31.55 9.82
N GLN A 62 -6.30 32.38 9.62
CA GLN A 62 -6.81 32.64 8.29
C GLN A 62 -5.81 33.52 7.53
N THR A 63 -5.25 32.99 6.44
CA THR A 63 -4.28 33.73 5.63
C THR A 63 -4.31 33.21 4.20
N ASP A 64 -4.34 34.13 3.24
CA ASP A 64 -4.06 33.84 1.84
C ASP A 64 -2.63 34.29 1.50
N LEU A 65 -1.80 33.37 1.02
CA LEU A 65 -0.40 33.66 0.67
C LEU A 65 -0.28 34.54 -0.58
N ASP A 66 -1.31 34.59 -1.42
CA ASP A 66 -1.35 35.48 -2.58
C ASP A 66 -1.54 36.94 -2.15
N GLU A 67 -2.40 37.17 -1.16
CA GLU A 67 -2.79 38.51 -0.72
C GLU A 67 -1.94 39.05 0.43
N ALA A 68 -1.41 38.16 1.27
CA ALA A 68 -0.67 38.56 2.47
C ALA A 68 0.66 39.25 2.13
N THR A 69 0.91 40.36 2.83
CA THR A 69 2.20 41.07 2.77
C THR A 69 3.24 40.38 3.66
N VAL A 70 4.52 40.70 3.42
CA VAL A 70 5.64 40.24 4.28
C VAL A 70 5.41 40.64 5.73
N ASP A 71 4.88 41.83 6.00
CA ASP A 71 4.63 42.32 7.36
C ASP A 71 3.50 41.55 8.06
N GLN A 72 2.42 41.26 7.34
CA GLN A 72 1.33 40.45 7.85
C GLN A 72 1.81 39.02 8.18
N LEU A 73 2.60 38.41 7.31
CA LEU A 73 3.20 37.10 7.57
C LEU A 73 4.19 37.15 8.74
N ALA A 74 5.05 38.17 8.82
CA ALA A 74 6.00 38.32 9.91
C ALA A 74 5.30 38.45 11.26
N ASN A 75 4.16 39.15 11.32
CA ASN A 75 3.33 39.25 12.52
C ASN A 75 2.79 37.87 12.97
N VAL A 76 2.34 37.03 12.03
CA VAL A 76 1.91 35.65 12.33
C VAL A 76 3.09 34.80 12.82
N PHE A 77 4.28 35.04 12.25
CA PHE A 77 5.50 34.28 12.54
C PHE A 77 6.19 34.71 13.84
N GLN A 78 5.75 35.80 14.48
CA GLN A 78 6.31 36.25 15.74
C GLN A 78 6.33 35.14 16.79
N GLY A 79 7.50 34.99 17.43
CA GLY A 79 7.75 33.99 18.45
C GLY A 79 7.87 32.53 17.95
N ALA A 80 7.80 32.29 16.63
CA ALA A 80 7.99 30.95 16.08
C ALA A 80 9.45 30.51 16.14
N ASP A 81 9.66 29.27 16.60
CA ASP A 81 10.98 28.64 16.68
C ASP A 81 11.31 27.86 15.41
N GLY A 82 10.29 27.43 14.66
CA GLY A 82 10.44 26.66 13.43
C GLY A 82 9.33 26.96 12.43
N LEU A 83 9.65 26.85 11.14
CA LEU A 83 8.72 27.03 10.03
C LEU A 83 8.89 25.89 9.02
N PHE A 84 7.81 25.17 8.72
CA PHE A 84 7.73 24.23 7.61
C PHE A 84 7.11 24.93 6.41
N ILE A 85 7.73 24.82 5.24
CA ILE A 85 7.29 25.47 4.02
C ILE A 85 6.94 24.40 2.98
N ALA A 86 5.66 24.29 2.64
CA ALA A 86 5.18 23.55 1.48
C ALA A 86 4.03 24.32 0.81
N GLN A 87 4.30 24.84 -0.39
CA GLN A 87 3.33 25.58 -1.19
C GLN A 87 2.57 24.68 -2.16
N ALA A 88 1.42 25.16 -2.63
CA ALA A 88 0.77 24.59 -3.80
C ALA A 88 1.55 25.00 -5.07
N ILE A 89 1.57 24.12 -6.07
CA ILE A 89 2.13 24.44 -7.38
C ILE A 89 1.28 25.52 -8.03
N SER A 90 1.90 26.65 -8.38
CA SER A 90 1.27 27.76 -9.11
C SER A 90 2.35 28.65 -9.72
N ASP A 91 1.95 29.55 -10.62
CA ASP A 91 2.85 30.55 -11.21
C ASP A 91 3.38 31.57 -10.19
N LYS A 92 2.76 31.63 -9.01
CA LYS A 92 3.15 32.51 -7.90
C LYS A 92 4.02 31.84 -6.85
N GLU A 93 4.37 30.56 -7.03
CA GLU A 93 5.07 29.76 -6.02
C GLU A 93 6.39 30.41 -5.57
N VAL A 94 7.17 30.95 -6.52
CA VAL A 94 8.44 31.64 -6.23
C VAL A 94 8.20 32.91 -5.40
N GLU A 95 7.25 33.74 -5.81
CA GLU A 95 6.90 34.97 -5.08
C GLU A 95 6.44 34.65 -3.65
N GLN A 96 5.57 33.65 -3.49
CA GLN A 96 5.14 33.19 -2.18
C GLN A 96 6.32 32.70 -1.33
N GLY A 97 7.21 31.87 -1.91
CA GLY A 97 8.39 31.36 -1.21
C GLY A 97 9.29 32.48 -0.70
N TYR A 98 9.56 33.49 -1.53
CA TYR A 98 10.36 34.63 -1.13
C TYR A 98 9.68 35.47 -0.05
N LYS A 99 8.37 35.73 -0.18
CA LYS A 99 7.59 36.44 0.84
C LYS A 99 7.64 35.73 2.19
N ILE A 100 7.49 34.40 2.19
CA ILE A 100 7.54 33.57 3.40
C ILE A 100 8.93 33.61 4.04
N ILE A 101 10.00 33.47 3.25
CA ILE A 101 11.38 33.50 3.77
C ILE A 101 11.72 34.88 4.36
N ASN A 102 11.39 35.95 3.65
CA ASN A 102 11.58 37.32 4.15
C ASN A 102 10.81 37.58 5.45
N ALA A 103 9.57 37.10 5.53
CA ALA A 103 8.76 37.21 6.74
C ALA A 103 9.36 36.41 7.92
N ALA A 104 9.92 35.23 7.64
CA ALA A 104 10.58 34.40 8.63
C ALA A 104 11.85 35.08 9.19
N GLU A 105 12.67 35.67 8.32
CA GLU A 105 13.83 36.46 8.73
C GLU A 105 13.42 37.67 9.57
N LYS A 106 12.42 38.44 9.11
CA LYS A 106 11.91 39.61 9.82
C LYS A 106 11.34 39.27 11.20
N ALA A 107 10.70 38.11 11.35
CA ALA A 107 10.17 37.61 12.62
C ALA A 107 11.24 36.94 13.51
N GLY A 108 12.46 36.76 13.03
CA GLY A 108 13.54 36.11 13.77
C GLY A 108 13.38 34.60 13.92
N VAL A 109 12.70 33.94 12.98
CA VAL A 109 12.55 32.47 12.97
C VAL A 109 13.92 31.83 12.81
N LYS A 110 14.27 30.89 13.70
CA LYS A 110 15.61 30.30 13.75
C LYS A 110 15.76 29.05 12.91
N GLN A 111 14.66 28.36 12.61
CA GLN A 111 14.70 27.12 11.85
C GLN A 111 13.67 27.08 10.71
N VAL A 112 14.09 26.68 9.52
CA VAL A 112 13.21 26.39 8.39
C VAL A 112 13.42 24.96 7.88
N VAL A 113 12.32 24.25 7.64
CA VAL A 113 12.32 23.00 6.88
C VAL A 113 11.50 23.23 5.61
N TYR A 114 12.16 23.19 4.45
CA TYR A 114 11.53 23.49 3.17
C TYR A 114 11.30 22.20 2.36
N SER A 115 10.06 21.99 1.91
CA SER A 115 9.74 20.96 0.94
C SER A 115 9.96 21.46 -0.49
N SER A 116 11.09 21.09 -1.07
CA SER A 116 11.40 21.21 -2.49
C SER A 116 10.89 19.97 -3.26
N VAL A 117 11.67 19.45 -4.21
CA VAL A 117 11.39 18.27 -5.03
C VAL A 117 12.71 17.55 -5.41
N GLY A 118 12.65 16.23 -5.57
CA GLY A 118 13.75 15.40 -6.05
C GLY A 118 14.37 15.97 -7.32
N ARG A 119 15.70 16.03 -7.40
CA ARG A 119 16.43 16.52 -8.58
C ARG A 119 16.03 17.92 -9.09
N ALA A 120 15.57 18.81 -8.21
CA ALA A 120 15.18 20.18 -8.58
C ALA A 120 16.27 20.95 -9.38
N HIS A 121 17.54 20.68 -9.10
CA HIS A 121 18.71 21.27 -9.76
C HIS A 121 18.99 20.74 -11.17
N ASP A 122 18.47 19.54 -11.51
CA ASP A 122 18.72 18.89 -12.80
C ASP A 122 17.61 19.16 -13.83
N ALA A 123 16.49 19.77 -13.41
CA ALA A 123 15.28 19.89 -14.23
C ALA A 123 14.82 21.36 -14.41
N PRO A 124 15.66 22.26 -14.94
CA PRO A 124 15.30 23.67 -15.12
C PRO A 124 14.13 23.88 -16.09
N ASN A 125 13.90 22.93 -17.00
CA ASN A 125 12.83 22.98 -17.99
C ASN A 125 11.48 22.50 -17.45
N VAL A 126 11.41 22.03 -16.20
CA VAL A 126 10.17 21.63 -15.55
C VAL A 126 9.76 22.78 -14.61
N PRO A 127 8.76 23.62 -14.97
CA PRO A 127 8.53 24.90 -14.29
C PRO A 127 8.34 24.79 -12.78
N HIS A 128 7.60 23.77 -12.32
CA HIS A 128 7.33 23.54 -10.90
C HIS A 128 8.48 22.89 -10.12
N PHE A 129 9.53 22.41 -10.81
CA PHE A 129 10.81 22.00 -10.20
C PHE A 129 11.74 23.21 -10.12
N HIS A 130 11.82 23.98 -11.20
CA HIS A 130 12.65 25.17 -11.25
C HIS A 130 12.20 26.21 -10.22
N SER A 131 10.89 26.40 -10.02
CA SER A 131 10.36 27.27 -8.96
C SER A 131 10.90 26.91 -7.58
N LYS A 132 10.94 25.61 -7.26
CA LYS A 132 11.44 25.12 -5.97
C LYS A 132 12.94 25.28 -5.84
N PHE A 133 13.69 25.02 -6.90
CA PHE A 133 15.12 25.28 -6.94
C PHE A 133 15.45 26.75 -6.65
N LEU A 134 14.71 27.70 -7.25
CA LEU A 134 14.90 29.12 -6.97
C LEU A 134 14.64 29.48 -5.50
N ILE A 135 13.62 28.87 -4.89
CA ILE A 135 13.31 29.06 -3.45
C ILE A 135 14.40 28.42 -2.57
N GLU A 136 14.96 27.27 -2.94
CA GLU A 136 16.12 26.69 -2.24
C GLU A 136 17.30 27.66 -2.23
N GLU A 137 17.66 28.20 -3.39
CA GLU A 137 18.78 29.14 -3.52
C GLU A 137 18.54 30.44 -2.75
N TYR A 138 17.29 30.89 -2.66
CA TYR A 138 16.92 32.03 -1.85
C TYR A 138 17.02 31.73 -0.35
N LEU A 139 16.53 30.58 0.10
CA LEU A 139 16.63 30.14 1.49
C LEU A 139 18.10 30.00 1.94
N LYS A 140 18.97 29.45 1.09
CA LYS A 140 20.42 29.30 1.37
C LYS A 140 21.13 30.64 1.56
N LYS A 141 20.60 31.72 0.98
CA LYS A 141 21.14 33.09 1.10
C LYS A 141 20.53 33.88 2.26
N SER A 142 19.51 33.34 2.92
CA SER A 142 18.88 33.97 4.07
C SER A 142 19.79 33.95 5.31
N SER A 143 19.43 34.78 6.29
CA SER A 143 20.03 34.85 7.63
C SER A 143 19.49 33.78 8.60
N ILE A 144 18.66 32.85 8.13
CA ILE A 144 18.05 31.81 8.96
C ILE A 144 19.11 30.83 9.44
N LYS A 145 19.24 30.69 10.76
CA LYS A 145 20.32 29.95 11.41
C LYS A 145 20.35 28.45 11.05
N TYR A 146 19.19 27.81 11.03
CA TYR A 146 19.06 26.39 10.72
C TYR A 146 18.11 26.20 9.54
N TYR A 147 18.59 25.61 8.44
CA TYR A 147 17.68 25.20 7.37
C TYR A 147 17.93 23.78 6.89
N THR A 148 16.84 23.11 6.50
CA THR A 148 16.88 21.78 5.90
C THR A 148 15.98 21.78 4.68
N ILE A 149 16.48 21.25 3.56
CA ILE A 149 15.73 21.12 2.31
C ILE A 149 15.38 19.65 2.13
N LEU A 150 14.09 19.35 2.07
CA LEU A 150 13.57 18.03 1.76
C LEU A 150 13.18 17.99 0.28
N ARG A 151 13.68 17.01 -0.46
CA ARG A 151 13.47 16.84 -1.90
C ARG A 151 12.73 15.53 -2.17
N PRO A 152 11.41 15.49 -1.91
CA PRO A 152 10.64 14.29 -2.13
C PRO A 152 10.47 13.97 -3.61
N PHE A 153 10.44 12.67 -3.93
CA PHE A 153 10.06 12.17 -5.25
C PHE A 153 8.53 12.03 -5.38
N SER A 154 8.05 11.20 -6.32
CA SER A 154 6.63 11.07 -6.66
C SER A 154 5.80 10.60 -5.46
N PHE A 155 4.78 11.35 -5.05
CA PHE A 155 3.97 10.98 -3.90
C PHE A 155 3.15 9.72 -4.19
N MET A 156 3.25 8.71 -3.32
CA MET A 156 2.42 7.50 -3.41
C MET A 156 0.92 7.83 -3.38
N GLN A 157 0.53 8.90 -2.66
CA GLN A 157 -0.85 9.38 -2.61
C GLN A 157 -1.39 9.90 -3.96
N ASN A 158 -0.53 10.17 -4.94
CA ASN A 158 -0.98 10.57 -6.28
C ASN A 158 -1.30 9.36 -7.16
N LEU A 159 -0.80 8.17 -6.81
CA LEU A 159 -1.07 6.93 -7.53
C LEU A 159 -2.57 6.56 -7.51
N PHE A 160 -3.29 6.93 -6.45
CA PHE A 160 -4.75 6.74 -6.37
C PHE A 160 -5.55 7.60 -7.37
N TYR A 161 -4.96 8.64 -7.96
CA TYR A 161 -5.61 9.37 -9.05
C TYR A 161 -5.46 8.63 -10.39
N ALA A 162 -4.34 7.93 -10.59
CA ALA A 162 -4.08 7.12 -11.77
C ALA A 162 -5.01 5.90 -11.89
N THR A 163 -5.56 5.44 -10.76
CA THR A 163 -6.43 4.25 -10.67
C THR A 163 -7.93 4.57 -10.68
N ARG A 164 -8.32 5.86 -10.58
CA ARG A 164 -9.73 6.26 -10.46
C ARG A 164 -10.48 6.38 -11.79
N SER A 165 -9.77 6.39 -12.91
CA SER A 165 -10.36 6.59 -14.25
C SER A 165 -10.89 5.31 -14.88
N ASP A 166 -10.39 4.14 -14.48
CA ASP A 166 -10.81 2.84 -14.99
C ASP A 166 -10.51 1.77 -13.93
N LYS A 167 -11.53 1.02 -13.47
CA LYS A 167 -11.34 -0.04 -12.45
C LYS A 167 -10.53 -1.22 -12.99
N GLU A 168 -10.38 -1.32 -14.32
CA GLU A 168 -9.66 -2.41 -14.98
C GLU A 168 -8.24 -2.01 -15.41
N LYS A 169 -7.88 -0.72 -15.34
CA LYS A 169 -6.60 -0.21 -15.86
C LYS A 169 -5.97 0.86 -14.97
N ILE A 170 -4.67 0.71 -14.73
CA ILE A 170 -3.86 1.73 -14.05
C ILE A 170 -3.20 2.57 -15.12
N ASN A 171 -3.67 3.81 -15.28
CA ASN A 171 -3.10 4.74 -16.25
C ASN A 171 -2.00 5.56 -15.58
N PHE A 172 -0.75 5.18 -15.82
CA PHE A 172 0.40 5.91 -15.32
C PHE A 172 0.97 6.88 -16.38
N TRP A 173 1.49 8.03 -15.94
CA TRP A 173 1.93 9.12 -16.84
C TRP A 173 3.28 8.88 -17.51
N THR A 174 3.89 7.70 -17.33
CA THR A 174 5.19 7.34 -17.89
C THR A 174 5.14 5.98 -18.57
N ASP A 175 6.14 5.70 -19.40
CA ASP A 175 6.33 4.36 -19.98
C ASP A 175 6.39 3.29 -18.86
N PRO A 176 5.74 2.12 -19.01
CA PRO A 176 5.70 1.07 -17.98
C PRO A 176 7.06 0.54 -17.54
N GLN A 177 8.12 0.71 -18.32
CA GLN A 177 9.48 0.30 -17.98
C GLN A 177 10.30 1.42 -17.29
N THR A 178 9.82 2.66 -17.34
CA THR A 178 10.51 3.79 -16.68
C THR A 178 10.50 3.59 -15.18
N ILE A 179 11.68 3.56 -14.58
CA ILE A 179 11.86 3.46 -13.13
C ILE A 179 11.59 4.83 -12.50
N VAL A 180 10.70 4.86 -11.51
CA VAL A 180 10.29 6.08 -10.80
C VAL A 180 10.49 5.87 -9.29
N ASN A 181 11.07 6.87 -8.64
CA ASN A 181 11.15 6.93 -7.19
C ASN A 181 9.83 7.43 -6.61
N HIS A 182 9.35 6.76 -5.57
CA HIS A 182 8.12 7.07 -4.87
C HIS A 182 8.38 7.36 -3.40
N ILE A 183 7.56 8.19 -2.80
CA ILE A 183 7.63 8.50 -1.36
C ILE A 183 6.22 8.66 -0.78
N ALA A 184 5.99 8.10 0.39
CA ALA A 184 4.77 8.32 1.15
C ALA A 184 4.83 9.69 1.85
N CYS A 185 3.76 10.50 1.74
CA CYS A 185 3.71 11.80 2.43
C CYS A 185 3.94 11.68 3.95
N GLU A 186 3.54 10.57 4.55
CA GLU A 186 3.74 10.23 5.96
C GLU A 186 5.23 10.21 6.31
N ASP A 187 6.07 9.65 5.44
CA ASP A 187 7.52 9.59 5.67
C ASP A 187 8.18 10.95 5.49
N ILE A 188 7.68 11.79 4.57
CA ILE A 188 8.10 13.21 4.49
C ILE A 188 7.82 13.90 5.83
N GLY A 189 6.63 13.67 6.41
CA GLY A 189 6.25 14.17 7.72
C GLY A 189 7.21 13.74 8.83
N LYS A 190 7.57 12.45 8.86
CA LYS A 190 8.53 11.90 9.83
C LYS A 190 9.92 12.52 9.68
N VAL A 191 10.44 12.65 8.45
CA VAL A 191 11.76 13.27 8.22
C VAL A 191 11.75 14.75 8.59
N ALA A 192 10.70 15.50 8.24
CA ALA A 192 10.55 16.90 8.65
C ALA A 192 10.50 17.05 10.17
N ALA A 193 9.77 16.17 10.88
CA ALA A 193 9.75 16.15 12.34
C ALA A 193 11.16 15.91 12.91
N GLN A 194 11.92 14.94 12.36
CA GLN A 194 13.30 14.70 12.77
C GLN A 194 14.21 15.91 12.53
N ALA A 195 14.03 16.62 11.41
CA ALA A 195 14.75 17.86 11.14
C ALA A 195 14.46 18.94 12.19
N PHE A 196 13.19 19.13 12.57
CA PHE A 196 12.83 20.06 13.63
C PHE A 196 13.40 19.66 14.99
N LEU A 197 13.37 18.38 15.34
CA LEU A 197 13.84 17.89 16.64
C LEU A 197 15.38 17.86 16.76
N ASN A 198 16.10 17.77 15.64
CA ASN A 198 17.56 17.67 15.61
C ASN A 198 18.19 18.74 14.68
N PRO A 199 17.98 20.04 14.93
CA PRO A 199 18.33 21.10 13.99
C PRO A 199 19.80 21.10 13.57
N GLU A 200 20.73 20.79 14.48
CA GLU A 200 22.17 20.77 14.16
C GLU A 200 22.54 19.64 13.21
N LYS A 201 21.95 18.44 13.38
CA LYS A 201 22.19 17.28 12.53
C LYS A 201 21.74 17.51 11.09
N TYR A 202 20.63 18.22 10.92
CA TYR A 202 20.00 18.45 9.62
C TYR A 202 20.32 19.82 9.02
N ASN A 203 21.19 20.61 9.67
CA ASN A 203 21.50 21.95 9.20
C ASN A 203 22.23 21.92 7.84
N HIS A 204 21.80 22.80 6.92
CA HIS A 204 22.31 22.95 5.57
C HIS A 204 22.23 21.68 4.70
N GLN A 205 21.46 20.68 5.14
CA GLN A 205 21.27 19.44 4.38
C GLN A 205 20.20 19.62 3.30
N SER A 206 20.45 19.02 2.13
CA SER A 206 19.46 18.82 1.07
C SER A 206 19.27 17.33 0.87
N ILE A 207 18.10 16.81 1.24
CA ILE A 207 17.87 15.36 1.38
C ILE A 207 16.83 14.92 0.37
N GLU A 208 17.23 14.03 -0.55
CA GLU A 208 16.27 13.38 -1.45
C GLU A 208 15.50 12.29 -0.70
N LEU A 209 14.17 12.28 -0.86
CA LEU A 209 13.29 11.35 -0.15
C LEU A 209 12.58 10.43 -1.12
N ALA A 210 13.01 9.16 -1.12
CA ALA A 210 12.35 8.03 -1.74
C ALA A 210 12.12 6.96 -0.66
N GLY A 211 10.93 6.38 -0.63
CA GLY A 211 10.58 5.21 0.17
C GLY A 211 10.57 3.93 -0.65
N ASP A 212 10.37 4.04 -1.97
CA ASP A 212 10.42 2.91 -2.90
C ASP A 212 10.83 3.36 -4.31
N THR A 213 11.23 2.40 -5.15
CA THR A 213 11.68 2.63 -6.53
C THR A 213 11.10 1.54 -7.42
N MET A 214 10.15 1.91 -8.28
CA MET A 214 9.40 0.95 -9.09
C MET A 214 9.18 1.46 -10.51
N ASN A 215 9.05 0.54 -11.46
CA ASN A 215 8.49 0.85 -12.77
C ASN A 215 6.96 0.63 -12.79
N GLY A 216 6.32 1.01 -13.90
CA GLY A 216 4.87 0.88 -14.06
C GLY A 216 4.36 -0.57 -13.96
N ASN A 217 5.13 -1.56 -14.41
CA ASN A 217 4.74 -2.97 -14.28
C ASN A 217 4.71 -3.43 -12.82
N GLN A 218 5.72 -3.09 -12.04
CA GLN A 218 5.80 -3.38 -10.60
C GLN A 218 4.72 -2.64 -9.81
N LEU A 219 4.44 -1.40 -10.22
CA LEU A 219 3.36 -0.61 -9.65
C LEU A 219 2.00 -1.28 -9.89
N CYS A 220 1.74 -1.73 -11.13
CA CYS A 220 0.52 -2.47 -11.45
C CYS A 220 0.37 -3.72 -10.60
N GLU A 221 1.42 -4.54 -10.50
CA GLU A 221 1.41 -5.74 -9.65
C GLU A 221 1.10 -5.39 -8.18
N THR A 222 1.72 -4.33 -7.65
CA THR A 222 1.50 -3.87 -6.27
C THR A 222 0.03 -3.47 -6.05
N PHE A 223 -0.55 -2.68 -6.97
CA PHE A 223 -1.96 -2.30 -6.89
C PHE A 223 -2.90 -3.50 -7.03
N THR A 224 -2.64 -4.39 -7.98
CA THR A 224 -3.43 -5.62 -8.18
C THR A 224 -3.45 -6.47 -6.91
N ASN A 225 -2.31 -6.62 -6.23
CA ASN A 225 -2.24 -7.37 -4.98
C ASN A 225 -2.91 -6.64 -3.80
N ALA A 226 -2.93 -5.30 -3.80
CA ALA A 226 -3.38 -4.48 -2.67
C ALA A 226 -4.81 -3.94 -2.77
N TRP A 227 -5.50 -4.06 -3.93
CA TRP A 227 -6.78 -3.40 -4.16
C TRP A 227 -7.95 -4.07 -3.42
N PRO A 228 -8.59 -3.40 -2.42
CA PRO A 228 -9.62 -4.00 -1.58
C PRO A 228 -10.98 -4.21 -2.27
N ASP A 229 -11.23 -3.60 -3.43
CA ASP A 229 -12.50 -3.80 -4.16
C ASP A 229 -12.38 -4.77 -5.34
N ALA A 230 -11.25 -5.47 -5.50
CA ALA A 230 -11.13 -6.52 -6.51
C ALA A 230 -11.93 -7.73 -6.01
N PRO A 231 -12.99 -8.16 -6.71
CA PRO A 231 -13.85 -9.26 -6.24
C PRO A 231 -13.03 -10.54 -6.03
N CYS A 232 -12.07 -10.80 -6.91
CA CYS A 232 -11.04 -11.81 -6.70
C CYS A 232 -9.73 -11.19 -6.22
N ARG A 233 -9.23 -11.67 -5.08
CA ARG A 233 -7.91 -11.30 -4.58
C ARG A 233 -6.83 -11.98 -5.42
N ILE A 234 -5.68 -11.33 -5.55
CA ILE A 234 -4.52 -11.91 -6.23
C ILE A 234 -3.38 -11.98 -5.22
N PRO A 235 -3.39 -12.96 -4.31
CA PRO A 235 -2.31 -13.14 -3.34
C PRO A 235 -0.95 -13.40 -4.04
N PRO A 236 0.17 -13.08 -3.38
CA PRO A 236 1.48 -13.47 -3.88
C PRO A 236 1.56 -15.01 -3.95
N PRO A 237 2.19 -15.57 -5.00
CA PRO A 237 2.33 -17.00 -5.11
C PRO A 237 3.33 -17.56 -4.10
N ALA A 238 3.30 -18.88 -3.95
CA ALA A 238 4.23 -19.59 -3.07
C ALA A 238 5.69 -19.28 -3.44
N THR A 239 6.48 -18.85 -2.46
CA THR A 239 7.89 -18.53 -2.67
C THR A 239 8.67 -19.75 -3.16
N GLY A 240 9.35 -19.61 -4.30
CA GLY A 240 10.15 -20.68 -4.90
C GLY A 240 9.31 -21.79 -5.54
N TYR A 241 8.04 -21.51 -5.87
CA TYR A 241 7.15 -22.45 -6.54
C TYR A 241 7.78 -23.02 -7.82
N THR A 242 7.62 -24.33 -8.00
CA THR A 242 7.81 -25.02 -9.27
C THR A 242 6.67 -26.02 -9.45
N ILE A 243 6.25 -26.24 -10.69
CA ILE A 243 5.19 -27.21 -10.95
C ILE A 243 5.62 -28.63 -10.53
N GLU A 244 6.89 -28.98 -10.66
CA GLU A 244 7.44 -30.27 -10.24
C GLU A 244 7.21 -30.51 -8.75
N GLN A 245 7.42 -29.50 -7.91
CA GLN A 245 7.16 -29.60 -6.48
C GLN A 245 5.68 -29.73 -6.14
N TYR A 246 4.80 -29.20 -7.00
CA TYR A 246 3.36 -29.26 -6.79
C TYR A 246 2.73 -30.55 -7.32
N THR A 247 3.34 -31.21 -8.32
CA THR A 247 2.81 -32.48 -8.87
C THR A 247 2.68 -33.60 -7.81
N GLY A 248 1.80 -34.55 -8.09
CA GLY A 248 1.47 -35.69 -7.24
C GLY A 248 0.16 -35.52 -6.46
N ARG A 249 -0.09 -36.44 -5.54
CA ARG A 249 -1.31 -36.50 -4.73
C ARG A 249 -1.28 -35.51 -3.58
N TRP A 250 -2.41 -34.87 -3.34
CA TRP A 250 -2.70 -33.97 -2.22
C TRP A 250 -4.04 -34.35 -1.59
N PHE A 251 -4.08 -34.52 -0.27
CA PHE A 251 -5.32 -34.71 0.48
C PHE A 251 -5.84 -33.34 0.91
N GLU A 252 -7.11 -33.06 0.65
CA GLU A 252 -7.77 -31.84 1.12
C GLU A 252 -8.05 -31.97 2.61
N ILE A 253 -7.35 -31.22 3.46
CA ILE A 253 -7.59 -31.21 4.92
C ILE A 253 -8.90 -30.50 5.25
N GLY A 254 -9.24 -29.49 4.45
CA GLY A 254 -10.49 -28.76 4.54
C GLY A 254 -10.45 -27.52 3.66
N LYS A 255 -11.56 -26.79 3.65
CA LYS A 255 -11.75 -25.65 2.78
C LYS A 255 -12.65 -24.57 3.36
N ILE A 256 -12.51 -23.37 2.79
CA ILE A 256 -13.49 -22.27 2.88
C ILE A 256 -14.06 -22.10 1.48
N GLN A 257 -15.38 -22.11 1.32
CA GLN A 257 -15.99 -22.17 -0.01
C GLN A 257 -17.33 -21.45 -0.06
N THR A 258 -17.51 -20.56 -1.04
CA THR A 258 -18.82 -19.96 -1.34
C THR A 258 -19.77 -21.00 -1.93
N ALA A 259 -21.08 -20.74 -1.91
CA ALA A 259 -22.06 -21.69 -2.44
C ALA A 259 -21.79 -22.10 -3.91
N GLY A 260 -21.30 -21.21 -4.77
CA GLY A 260 -20.96 -21.53 -6.15
C GLY A 260 -19.54 -22.07 -6.37
N GLY A 261 -18.63 -21.91 -5.40
CA GLY A 261 -17.28 -22.49 -5.45
C GLY A 261 -17.33 -24.01 -5.42
N ALA A 262 -16.53 -24.66 -6.27
CA ALA A 262 -16.43 -26.12 -6.49
C ALA A 262 -17.71 -26.91 -6.17
N PHE A 263 -18.84 -26.51 -6.78
CA PHE A 263 -20.17 -27.03 -6.46
C PHE A 263 -20.30 -28.56 -6.54
N PHE A 264 -19.46 -29.21 -7.36
CA PHE A 264 -19.41 -30.66 -7.50
C PHE A 264 -18.96 -31.36 -6.20
N GLU A 265 -18.24 -30.65 -5.34
CA GLU A 265 -17.64 -31.16 -4.11
C GLU A 265 -18.51 -31.06 -2.86
N ARG A 266 -19.73 -30.51 -2.97
CA ARG A 266 -20.63 -30.40 -1.80
C ARG A 266 -20.85 -31.79 -1.18
N ASP A 267 -20.84 -31.90 0.14
CA ASP A 267 -20.99 -33.19 0.85
C ASP A 267 -19.95 -34.27 0.47
N CYS A 268 -18.78 -33.90 -0.04
CA CYS A 268 -17.70 -34.85 -0.29
C CYS A 268 -16.99 -35.26 1.01
N VAL A 269 -16.56 -36.52 1.05
CA VAL A 269 -15.60 -37.07 2.01
C VAL A 269 -14.47 -37.75 1.25
N CYS A 270 -13.35 -38.04 1.92
CA CYS A 270 -12.17 -38.66 1.31
C CYS A 270 -11.59 -37.87 0.12
N THR A 271 -11.71 -36.54 0.14
CA THR A 271 -11.32 -35.68 -0.98
C THR A 271 -9.80 -35.62 -1.17
N HIS A 272 -9.34 -35.84 -2.39
CA HIS A 272 -7.94 -35.66 -2.76
C HIS A 272 -7.82 -35.16 -4.20
N LEU A 273 -6.70 -34.51 -4.48
CA LEU A 273 -6.34 -33.98 -5.78
C LEU A 273 -5.13 -34.75 -6.30
N ASP A 274 -5.20 -35.22 -7.53
CA ASP A 274 -4.06 -35.79 -8.24
C ASP A 274 -3.60 -34.80 -9.31
N VAL A 275 -2.43 -34.19 -9.12
CA VAL A 275 -1.87 -33.17 -10.01
C VAL A 275 -0.81 -33.80 -10.90
N ASN A 276 -1.08 -33.87 -12.21
CA ASN A 276 -0.20 -34.54 -13.17
C ASN A 276 0.05 -33.66 -14.39
N LYS A 277 1.24 -33.74 -14.98
CA LYS A 277 1.47 -33.18 -16.31
C LYS A 277 0.78 -34.06 -17.35
N SER A 278 0.18 -33.46 -18.37
CA SER A 278 -0.41 -34.21 -19.48
C SER A 278 0.67 -35.02 -20.19
N ALA A 279 0.33 -36.27 -20.53
CA ALA A 279 1.21 -37.15 -21.30
C ALA A 279 1.37 -36.67 -22.76
N GLU A 280 0.39 -35.93 -23.28
CA GLU A 280 0.39 -35.41 -24.66
C GLU A 280 1.14 -34.07 -24.75
N ASP A 281 1.02 -33.22 -23.72
CA ASP A 281 1.69 -31.93 -23.65
C ASP A 281 2.17 -31.64 -22.20
N PRO A 282 3.46 -31.80 -21.90
CA PRO A 282 4.00 -31.57 -20.56
C PRO A 282 3.87 -30.12 -20.04
N SER A 283 3.51 -29.16 -20.90
CA SER A 283 3.20 -27.78 -20.51
C SER A 283 1.79 -27.62 -19.93
N VAL A 284 0.92 -28.60 -20.18
CA VAL A 284 -0.43 -28.68 -19.65
C VAL A 284 -0.42 -29.50 -18.35
N VAL A 285 -1.04 -28.95 -17.30
CA VAL A 285 -1.20 -29.65 -16.02
C VAL A 285 -2.67 -30.00 -15.85
N ILE A 286 -2.92 -31.26 -15.49
CA ILE A 286 -4.23 -31.80 -15.20
C ILE A 286 -4.35 -31.95 -13.69
N VAL A 287 -5.40 -31.38 -13.12
CA VAL A 287 -5.78 -31.54 -11.72
C VAL A 287 -7.04 -32.39 -11.67
N SER A 288 -6.92 -33.59 -11.12
CA SER A 288 -8.07 -34.48 -10.92
C SER A 288 -8.53 -34.38 -9.48
N ASN A 289 -9.66 -33.72 -9.25
CA ASN A 289 -10.28 -33.64 -7.94
C ASN A 289 -11.24 -34.82 -7.73
N ILE A 290 -10.97 -35.62 -6.71
CA ILE A 290 -11.60 -36.93 -6.50
C ILE A 290 -12.16 -37.00 -5.09
N CYS A 291 -13.42 -37.40 -4.95
CA CYS A 291 -14.07 -37.55 -3.65
C CYS A 291 -15.12 -38.68 -3.63
N ASN A 292 -15.51 -39.12 -2.42
CA ASN A 292 -16.69 -39.96 -2.22
C ASN A 292 -17.88 -39.12 -1.72
N LYS A 293 -19.05 -39.27 -2.33
CA LYS A 293 -20.23 -38.46 -1.97
C LYS A 293 -20.89 -38.97 -0.68
N LYS A 294 -21.07 -38.08 0.30
CA LYS A 294 -21.74 -38.26 1.61
C LYS A 294 -21.09 -39.25 2.58
N THR A 295 -20.62 -40.41 2.09
CA THR A 295 -20.07 -41.50 2.91
C THR A 295 -18.78 -42.06 2.29
N VAL A 296 -17.99 -42.78 3.07
CA VAL A 296 -16.70 -43.35 2.62
C VAL A 296 -16.86 -44.36 1.49
N ASP A 297 -17.99 -45.08 1.46
CA ASP A 297 -18.39 -46.02 0.38
C ASP A 297 -19.35 -45.37 -0.63
N GLY A 298 -19.46 -44.04 -0.59
CA GLY A 298 -20.34 -43.28 -1.47
C GLY A 298 -19.91 -43.34 -2.93
N LYS A 299 -20.75 -42.81 -3.82
CA LYS A 299 -20.40 -42.70 -5.24
C LYS A 299 -19.13 -41.85 -5.40
N LEU A 300 -18.15 -42.39 -6.11
CA LEU A 300 -16.94 -41.66 -6.50
C LEU A 300 -17.32 -40.55 -7.49
N ILE A 301 -16.88 -39.34 -7.18
CA ILE A 301 -16.99 -38.15 -8.03
C ILE A 301 -15.58 -37.75 -8.45
N THR A 302 -15.42 -37.46 -9.73
CA THR A 302 -14.16 -36.97 -10.29
C THR A 302 -14.45 -35.77 -11.17
N ALA A 303 -13.75 -34.66 -10.90
CA ALA A 303 -13.72 -33.47 -11.74
C ALA A 303 -12.30 -33.26 -12.22
N ASN A 304 -12.11 -33.14 -13.54
CA ASN A 304 -10.80 -32.90 -14.13
C ASN A 304 -10.73 -31.45 -14.58
N GLY A 305 -9.80 -30.71 -13.98
CA GLY A 305 -9.40 -29.37 -14.37
C GLY A 305 -8.13 -29.40 -15.22
N THR A 306 -8.06 -28.49 -16.17
CA THR A 306 -6.83 -28.21 -16.92
C THR A 306 -6.30 -26.85 -16.50
N LEU A 307 -5.08 -26.82 -15.97
CA LEU A 307 -4.37 -25.60 -15.62
C LEU A 307 -3.58 -25.08 -16.82
N THR A 308 -3.87 -23.85 -17.21
CA THR A 308 -3.15 -23.12 -18.25
C THR A 308 -2.42 -21.93 -17.64
N SER A 309 -1.13 -21.78 -17.93
CA SER A 309 -0.31 -20.71 -17.36
C SER A 309 -0.75 -19.33 -17.86
N THR A 310 -0.88 -18.37 -16.96
CA THR A 310 -1.31 -17.01 -17.29
C THR A 310 -0.20 -16.16 -17.92
N LYS A 311 1.07 -16.37 -17.52
CA LYS A 311 2.27 -15.71 -18.09
C LYS A 311 3.56 -16.55 -17.97
N ASN A 312 3.78 -17.23 -16.84
CA ASN A 312 4.91 -18.13 -16.62
C ASN A 312 4.56 -19.19 -15.56
N PRO A 313 4.60 -20.51 -15.84
CA PRO A 313 4.24 -21.55 -14.86
C PRO A 313 5.04 -21.51 -13.55
N ALA A 314 6.23 -20.89 -13.55
CA ALA A 314 7.07 -20.73 -12.35
C ALA A 314 6.48 -19.76 -11.32
N ASP A 315 5.43 -19.02 -11.65
CA ASP A 315 4.76 -18.10 -10.73
C ASP A 315 3.58 -18.73 -9.97
N GLY A 316 3.26 -20.02 -10.17
CA GLY A 316 2.19 -20.70 -9.42
C GLY A 316 0.78 -20.15 -9.68
N ARG A 317 0.57 -19.40 -10.76
CA ARG A 317 -0.72 -18.81 -11.15
C ARG A 317 -1.24 -19.39 -12.46
N TYR A 318 -2.42 -19.97 -12.38
CA TYR A 318 -3.04 -20.68 -13.49
C TYR A 318 -4.47 -20.18 -13.74
N ASN A 319 -4.94 -20.42 -14.95
CA ASN A 319 -6.35 -20.47 -15.27
C ASN A 319 -6.75 -21.94 -15.33
N GLU A 320 -7.62 -22.36 -14.42
CA GLU A 320 -8.21 -23.69 -14.43
C GLU A 320 -9.48 -23.70 -15.30
N THR A 321 -9.62 -24.70 -16.15
CA THR A 321 -10.87 -24.98 -16.87
C THR A 321 -11.34 -26.40 -16.54
N ILE A 322 -12.54 -26.54 -15.98
CA ILE A 322 -13.15 -27.83 -15.64
C ILE A 322 -14.29 -28.10 -16.62
N HIS A 323 -14.21 -29.14 -17.45
CA HIS A 323 -15.34 -29.49 -18.33
C HIS A 323 -16.56 -29.96 -17.52
N PRO A 324 -17.80 -29.53 -17.83
CA PRO A 324 -18.24 -28.71 -18.98
C PRO A 324 -18.34 -27.19 -18.70
N VAL A 325 -17.76 -26.69 -17.61
CA VAL A 325 -17.76 -25.27 -17.24
C VAL A 325 -16.88 -24.49 -18.22
N THR A 326 -17.44 -23.45 -18.84
CA THR A 326 -16.81 -22.71 -19.94
C THR A 326 -16.03 -21.46 -19.51
N VAL A 327 -16.15 -21.05 -18.25
CA VAL A 327 -15.46 -19.87 -17.71
C VAL A 327 -14.23 -20.34 -16.94
N PRO A 328 -13.01 -19.96 -17.36
CA PRO A 328 -11.80 -20.26 -16.60
C PRO A 328 -11.82 -19.61 -15.21
N VAL A 329 -11.33 -20.33 -14.22
CA VAL A 329 -11.21 -19.88 -12.82
C VAL A 329 -9.75 -19.56 -12.53
N ALA A 330 -9.48 -18.45 -11.84
CA ALA A 330 -8.11 -18.16 -11.41
C ALA A 330 -7.73 -19.15 -10.30
N TYR A 331 -6.65 -19.90 -10.50
CA TYR A 331 -6.17 -20.98 -9.63
C TYR A 331 -4.76 -20.63 -9.15
N ASN A 332 -4.62 -20.33 -7.86
CA ASN A 332 -3.40 -19.74 -7.29
C ASN A 332 -2.81 -20.62 -6.19
N ILE A 333 -1.55 -21.01 -6.34
CA ILE A 333 -0.81 -21.70 -5.27
C ILE A 333 -0.10 -20.65 -4.43
N ILE A 334 -0.63 -20.37 -3.24
CA ILE A 334 -0.18 -19.26 -2.38
C ILE A 334 0.81 -19.72 -1.31
N VAL A 335 0.77 -21.01 -0.94
CA VAL A 335 1.74 -21.63 -0.04
C VAL A 335 2.11 -23.00 -0.61
N LEU A 336 3.40 -23.30 -0.66
CA LEU A 336 3.90 -24.62 -1.00
C LEU A 336 5.02 -25.03 -0.03
N ARG A 337 4.79 -26.13 0.68
CA ARG A 337 5.80 -26.93 1.37
C ARG A 337 5.73 -28.31 0.77
N THR A 338 6.56 -28.53 -0.25
CA THR A 338 6.51 -29.68 -1.18
C THR A 338 6.20 -31.04 -0.54
N SER A 339 6.81 -31.34 0.61
CA SER A 339 6.67 -32.64 1.29
C SER A 339 5.62 -32.67 2.40
N GLU A 340 4.90 -31.56 2.62
CA GLU A 340 4.03 -31.39 3.78
C GLU A 340 2.64 -30.89 3.39
N TYR A 341 2.51 -29.62 2.99
CA TYR A 341 1.22 -28.96 2.77
C TYR A 341 1.27 -27.88 1.69
N SER A 342 0.10 -27.53 1.18
CA SER A 342 -0.11 -26.46 0.19
C SER A 342 -1.38 -25.69 0.54
N VAL A 343 -1.43 -24.43 0.13
CA VAL A 343 -2.69 -23.68 0.10
C VAL A 343 -2.94 -23.21 -1.33
N GLU A 344 -4.13 -23.53 -1.79
CA GLU A 344 -4.66 -23.19 -3.10
C GLU A 344 -5.81 -22.20 -2.90
N TYR A 345 -5.86 -21.17 -3.73
CA TYR A 345 -6.93 -20.18 -3.76
C TYR A 345 -7.49 -20.02 -5.16
N ASP A 346 -8.76 -20.36 -5.27
CA ASP A 346 -9.54 -20.24 -6.50
C ASP A 346 -10.50 -19.08 -6.40
N CYS A 347 -10.62 -18.30 -7.47
CA CYS A 347 -11.64 -17.27 -7.54
C CYS A 347 -12.11 -16.96 -8.96
N VAL A 348 -13.41 -16.74 -9.10
CA VAL A 348 -14.05 -16.26 -10.33
C VAL A 348 -15.18 -15.30 -10.00
N GLU A 349 -15.27 -14.22 -10.78
CA GLU A 349 -16.45 -13.34 -10.77
C GLU A 349 -17.39 -13.73 -11.91
N GLN A 350 -18.64 -14.06 -11.59
CA GLN A 350 -19.63 -14.42 -12.58
C GLN A 350 -20.99 -13.82 -12.22
N PHE A 351 -21.62 -13.13 -13.18
CA PHE A 351 -22.94 -12.50 -13.01
C PHE A 351 -23.05 -11.55 -11.79
N GLY A 352 -21.94 -10.87 -11.44
CA GLY A 352 -21.88 -9.95 -10.29
C GLY A 352 -21.75 -10.63 -8.93
N PHE A 353 -21.54 -11.95 -8.90
CA PHE A 353 -21.19 -12.70 -7.70
C PHE A 353 -19.75 -13.17 -7.77
N THR A 354 -19.05 -13.05 -6.65
CA THR A 354 -17.72 -13.65 -6.48
C THR A 354 -17.89 -15.07 -5.96
N ASN A 355 -17.31 -16.04 -6.65
CA ASN A 355 -17.18 -17.40 -6.14
C ASN A 355 -15.71 -17.70 -5.88
N TYR A 356 -15.40 -18.15 -4.68
CA TYR A 356 -14.03 -18.47 -4.30
C TYR A 356 -13.97 -19.73 -3.45
N CYS A 357 -12.79 -20.36 -3.46
CA CYS A 357 -12.45 -21.45 -2.59
C CYS A 357 -11.02 -21.31 -2.08
N VAL A 358 -10.81 -21.59 -0.80
CA VAL A 358 -9.48 -21.72 -0.21
C VAL A 358 -9.34 -23.17 0.22
N HIS A 359 -8.45 -23.93 -0.42
CA HIS A 359 -8.18 -25.32 -0.07
C HIS A 359 -6.89 -25.42 0.75
N ILE A 360 -6.96 -26.06 1.92
CA ILE A 360 -5.77 -26.46 2.67
C ILE A 360 -5.48 -27.92 2.32
N LEU A 361 -4.34 -28.14 1.68
CA LEU A 361 -3.92 -29.43 1.14
C LEU A 361 -2.72 -29.98 1.92
N SER A 362 -2.60 -31.30 2.00
CA SER A 362 -1.50 -31.99 2.68
C SER A 362 -1.06 -33.24 1.91
N ARG A 363 0.22 -33.58 1.99
CA ARG A 363 0.74 -34.87 1.47
C ARG A 363 0.22 -36.07 2.26
N ARG A 364 -0.42 -35.85 3.41
CA ARG A 364 -1.08 -36.86 4.24
C ARG A 364 -2.53 -36.47 4.48
N SER A 365 -3.41 -37.44 4.73
CA SER A 365 -4.83 -37.21 5.03
C SER A 365 -5.12 -36.52 6.38
N THR A 366 -4.08 -36.02 7.04
CA THR A 366 -4.14 -35.27 8.30
C THR A 366 -3.06 -34.19 8.30
N LEU A 367 -3.32 -33.08 8.97
CA LEU A 367 -2.35 -32.00 9.18
C LEU A 367 -2.48 -31.48 10.62
N ASN A 368 -1.37 -30.99 11.17
CA ASN A 368 -1.36 -30.45 12.54
C ASN A 368 -2.29 -29.23 12.64
N ALA A 369 -3.15 -29.20 13.67
CA ALA A 369 -4.14 -28.13 13.84
C ALA A 369 -3.51 -26.73 14.00
N THR A 370 -2.32 -26.62 14.58
CA THR A 370 -1.58 -25.35 14.67
C THR A 370 -1.16 -24.87 13.28
N ILE A 371 -0.70 -25.76 12.41
CA ILE A 371 -0.37 -25.41 11.02
C ILE A 371 -1.62 -24.94 10.30
N VAL A 372 -2.75 -25.65 10.45
CA VAL A 372 -4.03 -25.23 9.85
C VAL A 372 -4.43 -23.83 10.35
N HIS A 373 -4.29 -23.57 11.66
CA HIS A 373 -4.57 -22.25 12.23
C HIS A 373 -3.71 -21.15 11.62
N ASP A 374 -2.40 -21.36 11.50
CA ASP A 374 -1.48 -20.39 10.91
C ASP A 374 -1.79 -20.11 9.42
N LEU A 375 -2.19 -21.16 8.67
CA LEU A 375 -2.62 -21.02 7.28
C LEU A 375 -3.93 -20.23 7.17
N LEU A 376 -4.88 -20.42 8.10
CA LEU A 376 -6.11 -19.63 8.14
C LEU A 376 -5.84 -18.16 8.48
N GLN A 377 -4.91 -17.87 9.39
CA GLN A 377 -4.48 -16.49 9.65
C GLN A 377 -3.84 -15.83 8.42
N LEU A 378 -3.16 -16.61 7.58
CA LEU A 378 -2.61 -16.12 6.31
C LEU A 378 -3.75 -15.80 5.32
N THR A 379 -4.76 -16.66 5.24
CA THR A 379 -5.98 -16.44 4.45
C THR A 379 -6.68 -15.14 4.85
N ASP A 380 -6.80 -14.88 6.16
CA ASP A 380 -7.38 -13.64 6.69
C ASP A 380 -6.52 -12.41 6.35
N ARG A 381 -5.19 -12.54 6.46
CA ARG A 381 -4.25 -11.45 6.13
C ARG A 381 -4.36 -11.00 4.67
N TYR A 382 -4.58 -11.94 3.76
CA TYR A 382 -4.78 -11.66 2.35
C TYR A 382 -6.25 -11.41 1.98
N ASP A 383 -7.16 -11.41 2.96
CA ASP A 383 -8.58 -11.19 2.77
C ASP A 383 -9.21 -12.12 1.72
N LEU A 384 -8.79 -13.39 1.73
CA LEU A 384 -9.25 -14.41 0.77
C LEU A 384 -10.61 -15.02 1.16
N ASN A 385 -11.15 -14.64 2.33
CA ASN A 385 -12.46 -15.04 2.83
C ASN A 385 -13.30 -13.80 3.22
N PRO A 386 -13.65 -12.93 2.25
CA PRO A 386 -14.34 -11.67 2.54
C PRO A 386 -15.73 -11.87 3.17
N GLU A 387 -16.38 -13.02 2.93
CA GLU A 387 -17.70 -13.36 3.50
C GLU A 387 -17.61 -13.98 4.91
N LYS A 388 -16.38 -14.21 5.42
CA LYS A 388 -16.12 -14.81 6.74
C LYS A 388 -16.80 -16.16 6.92
N LEU A 389 -16.75 -16.99 5.88
CA LEU A 389 -17.29 -18.34 5.90
C LEU A 389 -16.46 -19.23 6.82
N ASP A 390 -17.11 -20.21 7.44
CA ASP A 390 -16.44 -21.18 8.30
C ASP A 390 -15.52 -22.10 7.50
N PHE A 391 -14.38 -22.44 8.10
CA PHE A 391 -13.53 -23.52 7.58
C PHE A 391 -14.18 -24.88 7.85
N VAL A 392 -14.39 -25.65 6.79
CA VAL A 392 -14.99 -26.98 6.84
C VAL A 392 -13.90 -28.04 6.71
N TRP A 393 -13.79 -28.90 7.73
CA TRP A 393 -12.86 -30.02 7.72
C TRP A 393 -13.32 -31.15 6.81
N THR A 394 -12.41 -31.68 6.02
CA THR A 394 -12.69 -32.84 5.17
C THR A 394 -12.52 -34.13 5.97
N LYS A 395 -13.50 -35.02 5.85
CA LYS A 395 -13.50 -36.28 6.60
C LYS A 395 -12.67 -37.35 5.87
N HIS A 396 -11.60 -37.79 6.50
CA HIS A 396 -10.70 -38.82 5.98
C HIS A 396 -10.72 -40.16 6.75
N MET A 397 -11.45 -40.24 7.87
CA MET A 397 -11.48 -41.44 8.70
C MET A 397 -12.11 -42.61 7.93
N ASN A 398 -11.41 -43.76 7.92
CA ASN A 398 -11.79 -45.00 7.22
C ASN A 398 -11.87 -44.87 5.69
N CYS A 399 -11.27 -43.84 5.11
CA CYS A 399 -11.16 -43.72 3.66
C CYS A 399 -10.10 -44.68 3.11
N THR A 400 -10.44 -45.36 2.02
CA THR A 400 -9.50 -46.09 1.18
C THR A 400 -9.20 -45.28 -0.07
N TYR A 401 -7.92 -44.94 -0.28
CA TYR A 401 -7.47 -44.24 -1.47
C TYR A 401 -6.82 -45.26 -2.39
N ILE A 402 -7.45 -45.51 -3.53
CA ILE A 402 -6.91 -46.39 -4.57
C ILE A 402 -5.90 -45.62 -5.41
#